data_AF-A0A939QYN7-F1
#
_entry.id   AF-A0A939QYN7-F1
#
_cell.length_a   1.000
_cell.length_b   1.000
_cell.length_c   1.000
_cell.angle_alpha   90.00
_cell.angle_beta   90.00
_cell.angle_gamma   90.00
#
_symmetry.space_group_name_H-M   'P 1'
#
loop_
_entity.id
_entity.type
_entity.pdbx_description
1 polymer ?
#
loop_
_entity_poly.entity_id
_entity_poly.type
_entity_poly.pdbx_seq_one_letter_code
_entity_poly.pdbx_strand_id
1 'polypeptide(L)'
;MEKTGKIIRIGNSHGVIIPASLLKQLSWTAEDEIQLIMYDGSITLKKLEPYTGPYTGFFADMPRPEQGEPDPWGDKSTDEIVEELRSGRYDRSKNLDW
;
A
#
# COMPACT_ATOMS: atom_id res chain seq x y z
N MET A 1 -14.00 -27.66 4.63
CA MET A 1 -12.91 -28.45 4.03
C MET A 1 -11.70 -28.29 4.93
N GLU A 2 -11.30 -29.35 5.63
CA GLU A 2 -10.13 -29.32 6.53
C GLU A 2 -8.85 -29.37 5.68
N LYS A 3 -7.90 -28.46 5.94
CA LYS A 3 -6.58 -28.48 5.30
C LYS A 3 -5.52 -28.72 6.38
N THR A 4 -4.85 -29.85 6.29
CA THR A 4 -3.75 -30.21 7.18
C THR A 4 -2.45 -29.54 6.72
N GLY A 5 -1.76 -28.87 7.64
CA GLY A 5 -0.44 -28.27 7.42
C GLY A 5 0.63 -28.98 8.24
N LYS A 6 1.86 -29.05 7.71
CA LYS A 6 3.02 -29.60 8.44
C LYS A 6 3.75 -28.47 9.16
N ILE A 7 4.10 -28.70 10.43
CA ILE A 7 5.02 -27.83 11.16
C ILE A 7 6.44 -28.11 10.66
N ILE A 8 7.14 -27.06 10.22
CA ILE A 8 8.51 -27.12 9.73
C ILE A 8 9.42 -26.24 10.57
N ARG A 9 10.73 -26.51 10.53
CA ARG A 9 11.74 -25.66 11.16
C ARG A 9 12.31 -24.69 10.12
N ILE A 10 12.25 -23.39 10.42
CA ILE A 10 12.78 -22.31 9.58
C ILE A 10 13.83 -21.57 10.42
N GLY A 11 15.10 -21.87 10.18
CA GLY A 11 16.20 -21.38 11.01
C GLY A 11 16.05 -21.80 12.49
N ASN A 12 15.89 -20.80 13.36
CA ASN A 12 15.72 -20.99 14.81
C ASN A 12 14.25 -21.04 15.26
N SER A 13 13.30 -20.98 14.33
CA SER A 13 11.86 -20.91 14.63
C SER A 13 11.10 -22.10 14.05
N HIS A 14 9.91 -22.36 14.60
CA HIS A 14 8.92 -23.24 13.98
C HIS A 14 7.96 -22.41 13.12
N GLY A 15 7.59 -22.94 11.97
CA GLY A 15 6.69 -22.28 11.02
C GLY A 15 5.71 -23.26 10.40
N VAL A 16 4.64 -22.72 9.83
CA VAL A 16 3.65 -23.45 9.04
C VAL A 16 3.59 -22.80 7.67
N ILE A 17 3.62 -23.61 6.61
CA ILE A 17 3.49 -23.11 5.24
C ILE A 17 2.01 -22.91 4.93
N ILE A 18 1.63 -21.67 4.64
CA ILE A 18 0.29 -21.34 4.14
C ILE A 18 0.29 -21.50 2.62
N PRO A 19 -0.59 -22.32 2.02
CA PRO A 19 -0.66 -22.46 0.57
C PRO A 19 -0.97 -21.13 -0.11
N ALA A 20 -0.32 -20.85 -1.24
CA ALA A 20 -0.52 -19.61 -2.01
C ALA A 20 -1.98 -19.37 -2.41
N SER A 21 -2.75 -20.44 -2.65
CA SER A 21 -4.19 -20.33 -2.92
C SER A 21 -4.98 -19.76 -1.74
N LEU A 22 -4.59 -20.09 -0.51
CA LEU A 22 -5.25 -19.57 0.70
C LEU A 22 -4.85 -18.11 0.95
N LEU A 23 -3.58 -17.76 0.73
CA LEU A 23 -3.13 -16.36 0.79
C LEU A 23 -3.91 -15.47 -0.18
N LYS A 24 -4.10 -15.92 -1.43
CA LYS A 24 -4.91 -15.19 -2.43
C LYS A 24 -6.37 -15.02 -2.00
N GLN A 25 -6.97 -16.06 -1.44
CA GLN A 25 -8.35 -16.01 -0.94
C GLN A 25 -8.53 -15.04 0.23
N LEU A 26 -7.52 -14.92 1.08
CA LEU A 26 -7.51 -13.99 2.21
C LEU A 26 -6.99 -12.59 1.84
N SER A 27 -6.57 -12.39 0.59
CA SER A 27 -5.90 -11.17 0.12
C SER A 27 -4.67 -10.81 0.98
N TRP A 28 -3.90 -11.83 1.35
CA TRP A 28 -2.66 -11.69 2.10
C TRP A 28 -1.43 -11.76 1.18
N THR A 29 -0.42 -10.97 1.48
CA THR A 29 0.90 -10.97 0.84
C THR A 29 1.95 -11.49 1.82
N ALA A 30 3.17 -11.76 1.32
CA ALA A 30 4.29 -12.18 2.16
C ALA A 30 4.84 -11.05 3.05
N GLU A 31 4.45 -9.81 2.78
CA GLU A 31 4.89 -8.61 3.50
C GLU A 31 3.86 -8.16 4.55
N ASP A 32 2.66 -8.76 4.56
CA ASP A 32 1.63 -8.40 5.51
C ASP A 32 2.03 -8.82 6.94
N GLU A 33 1.87 -7.88 7.88
CA GLU A 33 1.95 -8.19 9.29
C GLU A 33 0.68 -8.92 9.76
N ILE A 34 0.88 -9.96 10.56
CA ILE A 34 -0.20 -10.81 11.06
C ILE A 34 -0.16 -10.88 12.59
N GLN A 35 -1.34 -10.77 13.18
CA GLN A 35 -1.57 -11.01 14.59
C GLN A 35 -1.89 -12.48 14.83
N LEU A 36 -1.19 -13.06 15.80
CA LEU A 36 -1.44 -14.41 16.31
C LEU A 36 -2.30 -14.33 17.57
N ILE A 37 -3.47 -14.95 17.55
CA ILE A 37 -4.39 -15.01 18.69
C ILE A 37 -4.56 -16.47 19.07
N MET A 38 -4.29 -16.80 20.33
CA MET A 38 -4.50 -18.15 20.85
C MET A 38 -5.86 -18.23 21.53
N TYR A 39 -6.70 -19.16 21.08
CA TYR A 39 -8.01 -19.40 21.68
C TYR A 39 -8.31 -20.89 21.70
N ASP A 40 -8.56 -21.43 22.89
CA ASP A 40 -9.00 -22.82 23.11
C ASP A 40 -8.12 -23.88 22.41
N GLY A 41 -6.80 -23.75 22.55
CA GLY A 41 -5.81 -24.65 21.93
C GLY A 41 -5.63 -24.46 20.42
N SER A 42 -6.36 -23.53 19.81
CA SER A 42 -6.23 -23.15 18.41
C SER A 42 -5.46 -21.83 18.26
N ILE A 43 -4.72 -21.70 17.16
CA ILE A 43 -4.05 -20.45 16.76
C ILE A 43 -4.85 -19.83 15.62
N THR A 44 -5.45 -18.67 15.88
CA THR A 44 -6.12 -17.85 14.88
C THR A 44 -5.16 -16.81 14.34
N LEU A 45 -5.05 -16.74 13.02
CA LEU A 45 -4.26 -15.75 12.31
C LEU A 45 -5.19 -14.62 11.85
N LYS A 46 -4.85 -13.37 12.15
CA LYS A 46 -5.59 -12.20 11.68
C LYS A 46 -4.62 -11.22 11.02
N LYS A 47 -4.99 -10.63 9.88
CA LYS A 47 -4.21 -9.55 9.28
C LYS A 47 -4.22 -8.34 10.23
N LEU A 48 -3.04 -7.78 10.48
CA LEU A 48 -2.95 -6.52 11.22
C LEU A 48 -3.37 -5.41 10.26
N GLU A 49 -4.51 -4.78 10.54
CA GLU A 49 -4.90 -3.60 9.77
C GLU A 49 -4.03 -2.43 10.20
N PRO A 50 -3.45 -1.66 9.25
CA PRO A 50 -2.75 -0.44 9.60
C PRO A 50 -3.73 0.47 10.34
N TYR A 51 -3.26 1.08 11.42
CA TYR A 51 -4.08 1.99 12.21
C TYR A 51 -4.54 3.17 11.35
N THR A 52 -5.80 3.12 10.90
CA THR A 52 -6.48 4.22 10.21
C THR A 52 -7.12 5.17 11.23
N GLY A 53 -6.31 5.59 12.21
CA GLY A 53 -6.71 6.71 13.07
C GLY A 53 -7.01 7.95 12.22
N PRO A 54 -7.81 8.89 12.73
CA PRO A 54 -8.08 10.11 12.00
C PRO A 54 -6.75 10.77 11.59
N TYR A 55 -6.60 11.04 10.30
CA TYR A 55 -5.50 11.82 9.71
C TYR A 55 -5.57 13.27 10.21
N THR A 56 -5.41 13.50 11.51
CA THR A 56 -5.53 14.84 12.12
C THR A 56 -4.20 15.40 12.60
N GLY A 57 -3.09 14.69 12.41
CA GLY A 57 -1.81 15.05 13.05
C GLY A 57 -0.71 15.65 12.17
N PHE A 58 -0.71 15.41 10.85
CA PHE A 58 0.47 15.74 10.03
C PHE A 58 0.37 17.04 9.24
N PHE A 59 -0.83 17.62 9.08
CA PHE A 59 -1.04 18.85 8.29
C PHE A 59 -1.60 20.01 9.11
N ALA A 60 -1.89 19.83 10.40
CA ALA A 60 -2.48 20.88 11.23
C ALA A 60 -1.52 22.06 11.48
N ASP A 61 -0.21 21.79 11.46
CA ASP A 61 0.86 22.79 11.69
C ASP A 61 1.80 22.97 10.49
N MET A 62 1.45 22.44 9.31
CA MET A 62 2.24 22.78 8.12
C MET A 62 1.98 24.23 7.76
N PRO A 63 3.00 25.12 7.80
CA PRO A 63 2.84 26.46 7.23
C PRO A 63 2.39 26.28 5.78
N ARG A 64 1.34 26.99 5.38
CA ARG A 64 0.98 27.05 3.95
C ARG A 64 2.25 27.47 3.23
N PRO A 65 2.70 26.74 2.19
CA PRO A 65 3.82 27.22 1.40
C PRO A 65 3.44 28.62 0.92
N GLU A 66 4.26 29.61 1.30
CA GLU A 66 4.14 30.95 0.74
C GLU A 66 4.19 30.78 -0.78
N GLN A 67 3.25 31.40 -1.50
CA GLN A 67 3.24 31.39 -2.95
C GLN A 67 4.56 32.01 -3.45
N GLY A 68 5.53 31.16 -3.82
CA GLY A 68 6.80 31.65 -4.34
C GLY A 68 7.94 30.65 -4.20
N GLU A 69 7.96 29.63 -5.06
CA GLU A 69 8.95 29.50 -6.13
C GLU A 69 8.53 28.30 -6.99
N PRO A 70 8.53 28.41 -8.33
CA PRO A 70 8.15 27.30 -9.20
C PRO A 70 9.08 26.11 -8.97
N ASP A 71 8.49 24.91 -8.86
CA ASP A 71 9.23 23.65 -8.75
C ASP A 71 10.26 23.56 -9.91
N PRO A 72 11.56 23.33 -9.61
CA PRO A 72 12.59 23.23 -10.64
C PRO A 72 12.39 22.04 -11.60
N TRP A 73 11.46 21.13 -11.31
CA TRP A 73 11.05 20.01 -12.16
C TRP A 73 9.85 20.34 -13.05
N GLY A 74 9.54 21.63 -13.25
CA GLY A 74 8.72 22.08 -14.38
C GLY A 74 7.30 21.52 -14.36
N ASP A 75 6.69 21.43 -13.18
CA ASP A 75 5.30 21.05 -13.07
C ASP A 75 4.46 22.24 -13.57
N LYS A 76 4.06 22.18 -14.84
CA LYS A 76 3.12 23.13 -15.43
C LYS A 76 1.94 23.25 -14.47
N SER A 77 1.51 24.48 -14.18
CA SER A 77 0.38 24.66 -13.27
C SER A 77 -0.81 23.86 -13.80
N THR A 78 -1.64 23.36 -12.89
CA THR A 78 -2.78 22.52 -13.26
C THR A 78 -3.71 23.23 -14.26
N ASP A 79 -3.72 24.57 -14.24
CA ASP A 79 -4.47 25.40 -15.19
C ASP A 79 -3.88 25.36 -16.61
N GLU A 80 -2.55 25.30 -16.75
CA GLU A 80 -1.87 25.22 -18.05
C GLU A 80 -2.11 23.87 -18.74
N ILE A 81 -2.14 22.78 -17.96
CA ILE A 81 -2.45 21.43 -18.46
C ILE A 81 -3.91 21.35 -18.95
N VAL A 82 -4.83 21.98 -18.20
CA VAL A 82 -6.26 22.03 -18.56
C VAL A 82 -6.48 22.84 -19.84
N GLU A 83 -5.71 23.91 -20.05
CA GLU A 83 -5.77 24.72 -21.26
C GLU A 83 -5.16 23.99 -22.49
N GLU A 84 -4.04 23.28 -22.30
CA GLU A 84 -3.44 22.45 -23.36
C GLU A 84 -4.37 21.31 -23.82
N LEU A 85 -5.06 20.65 -22.89
CA LEU A 85 -6.06 19.61 -23.18
C LEU A 85 -7.26 20.16 -23.97
N ARG A 86 -7.71 21.39 -23.66
CA ARG A 86 -8.78 22.06 -24.42
C ARG A 86 -8.34 22.50 -25.81
N SER A 87 -7.07 22.85 -25.98
CA SER A 87 -6.52 23.30 -27.27
C SER A 87 -6.23 22.17 -28.26
N GLY A 88 -6.35 20.91 -27.84
CA GLY A 88 -6.10 19.74 -28.69
C GLY A 88 -4.63 19.51 -29.05
N ARG A 89 -3.68 20.19 -28.38
CA ARG A 89 -2.23 20.07 -28.63
C ARG A 89 -1.52 19.05 -27.74
N TYR A 90 -2.25 18.38 -26.83
CA TYR A 90 -1.66 17.40 -25.92
C TYR A 90 -1.58 16.02 -26.57
N ASP A 91 -0.41 15.69 -27.15
CA ASP A 91 -0.12 14.37 -27.71
C ASP A 91 0.44 13.44 -26.62
N ARG A 92 -0.40 12.51 -26.14
CA ARG A 92 -0.04 11.51 -25.11
C ARG A 92 1.03 10.51 -25.56
N SER A 93 1.39 10.45 -26.85
CA SER A 93 2.34 9.47 -27.36
C SER A 93 3.80 9.77 -27.04
N LYS A 94 4.13 11.00 -26.61
CA LYS A 94 5.53 11.42 -26.39
C LYS A 94 6.07 11.24 -24.97
N ASN A 95 5.23 10.83 -24.01
CA ASN A 95 5.61 10.73 -22.59
C ASN A 95 5.59 9.29 -22.05
N LEU A 96 5.63 8.29 -22.92
CA LEU A 96 5.82 6.89 -22.54
C LEU A 96 7.07 6.32 -23.23
N ASP A 97 8.24 6.68 -22.71
CA ASP A 97 9.44 5.85 -22.79
C ASP A 97 9.69 5.31 -21.38
N TRP A 98 9.66 3.98 -21.25
CA TRP A 98 9.90 3.21 -20.03
C TRP A 98 11.35 2.73 -19.96
#